data_AF-A0A241VZ61-F1
#
_entry.id   AF-A0A241VZ61-F1
#
_cell.length_a   1.000
_cell.length_b   1.000
_cell.length_c   1.000
_cell.angle_alpha   90.00
_cell.angle_beta   90.00
_cell.angle_gamma   90.00
#
_symmetry.space_group_name_H-M   'P 1'
#
loop_
_entity.id
_entity.type
_entity.pdbx_description
1 polymer ?
#
loop_
_entity_poly.entity_id
_entity_poly.type
_entity_poly.pdbx_seq_one_letter_code
_entity_poly.pdbx_strand_id
1 'polypeptide(L)'
;MSKKNAVNKHHLKSNAQDSLKKHSHDDLQLALVNLSKIKSSQQTIENLTLQKMLNVQEQLGRFKLENQYLQEELDNIKKNQIIRNNTHKLDLNLNAKNDRDTLNLKKSLDSALSDNQNLKKQIEEFKQKNLEYKDNSKLKLENIITRQNMMKLQETLVEYNTYNKNLQDKVNSLKNTQITHENYKKLESENNIIHEKLINSKNEFEHKNKIALTTMFLTQEMLNSYEIENKNLKKEIESNKLVNVRNNQLMLENKKLKDQIAALEKNKLNEQKLQLLEKEKKFTFLQLLNVQEELSESRVENNILKNKVKKLTTQQNTINLTINSQSSVTSKNPEILLFGAPNRIKSELPYQIGQTMIEKSKNLNDSIKMPYIIYKKIKEESQKETSNLPPISEYADINDAEKVKRHLSYRLGNTVINSINSPKETLKLPLKIGIEILKFKLKS
;
A
#
# COMPACT_ATOMS: atom_id res chain seq x y z
N MET A 1 -86.16 84.77 44.67
CA MET A 1 -85.26 83.61 44.83
C MET A 1 -84.51 83.34 43.51
N SER A 2 -83.38 84.02 43.21
CA SER A 2 -82.59 83.68 41.99
C SER A 2 -81.16 84.29 41.95
N LYS A 3 -80.40 84.28 43.05
CA LYS A 3 -78.99 84.74 43.02
C LYS A 3 -77.97 83.89 43.80
N LYS A 4 -78.37 82.79 44.44
CA LYS A 4 -77.44 81.91 45.20
C LYS A 4 -76.93 80.67 44.45
N ASN A 5 -77.41 80.38 43.23
CA ASN A 5 -77.00 79.18 42.47
C ASN A 5 -75.97 79.41 41.35
N ALA A 6 -75.49 80.64 41.13
CA ALA A 6 -74.52 80.94 40.06
C ALA A 6 -73.05 80.85 40.50
N VAL A 7 -72.75 81.08 41.78
CA VAL A 7 -71.35 81.18 42.28
C VAL A 7 -70.70 79.80 42.51
N ASN A 8 -71.49 78.78 42.86
CA ASN A 8 -70.94 77.43 43.09
C ASN A 8 -70.59 76.67 41.79
N LYS A 9 -71.08 77.11 40.62
CA LYS A 9 -70.82 76.44 39.34
C LYS A 9 -69.51 76.87 38.68
N HIS A 10 -68.96 78.03 39.04
CA HIS A 10 -67.70 78.54 38.49
C HIS A 10 -66.47 78.02 39.23
N HIS A 11 -66.52 77.86 40.56
CA HIS A 11 -65.38 77.31 41.32
C HIS A 11 -65.17 75.80 41.12
N LEU A 12 -66.23 75.03 40.89
CA LEU A 12 -66.12 73.59 40.58
C LEU A 12 -65.60 73.32 39.14
N LYS A 13 -65.83 74.23 38.18
CA LYS A 13 -65.29 74.09 36.82
C LYS A 13 -63.79 74.42 36.72
N SER A 14 -63.33 75.43 37.48
CA SER A 14 -61.91 75.82 37.52
C SER A 14 -61.03 74.70 38.11
N ASN A 15 -61.41 74.15 39.26
CA ASN A 15 -60.63 73.09 39.92
C ASN A 15 -60.65 71.75 39.16
N ALA A 16 -61.71 71.47 38.41
CA ALA A 16 -61.77 70.28 37.54
C ALA A 16 -60.91 70.44 36.27
N GLN A 17 -60.82 71.64 35.69
CA GLN A 17 -59.97 71.90 34.52
C GLN A 17 -58.48 71.88 34.88
N ASP A 18 -58.10 72.37 36.07
CA ASP A 18 -56.71 72.34 36.51
C ASP A 18 -56.25 70.94 36.95
N SER A 19 -57.13 70.13 37.53
CA SER A 19 -56.82 68.72 37.85
C SER A 19 -56.77 67.82 36.60
N LEU A 20 -57.64 68.04 35.61
CA LEU A 20 -57.56 67.35 34.31
C LEU A 20 -56.30 67.71 33.52
N LYS A 21 -55.86 68.98 33.56
CA LYS A 21 -54.59 69.39 32.91
C LYS A 21 -53.37 68.79 33.60
N LYS A 22 -53.38 68.65 34.93
CA LYS A 22 -52.29 68.02 35.68
C LYS A 22 -52.19 66.51 35.40
N HIS A 23 -53.32 65.80 35.44
CA HIS A 23 -53.34 64.38 35.08
C HIS A 23 -52.94 64.13 33.63
N SER A 24 -53.40 64.96 32.68
CA SER A 24 -52.99 64.87 31.28
C SER A 24 -51.49 65.12 31.07
N HIS A 25 -50.85 65.96 31.90
CA HIS A 25 -49.41 66.23 31.78
C HIS A 25 -48.57 65.09 32.36
N ASP A 26 -48.98 64.53 33.50
CA ASP A 26 -48.29 63.41 34.14
C ASP A 26 -48.39 62.13 33.28
N ASP A 27 -49.55 61.89 32.67
CA ASP A 27 -49.75 60.78 31.73
C ASP A 27 -48.90 60.94 30.45
N LEU A 28 -48.73 62.18 29.95
CA LEU A 28 -47.85 62.50 28.83
C LEU A 28 -46.38 62.28 29.17
N GLN A 29 -45.94 62.66 30.38
CA GLN A 29 -44.57 62.39 30.83
C GLN A 29 -44.31 60.90 30.98
N LEU A 30 -45.26 60.14 31.54
CA LEU A 30 -45.15 58.69 31.66
C LEU A 30 -45.10 58.01 30.29
N ALA A 31 -45.90 58.48 29.32
CA ALA A 31 -45.86 58.00 27.94
C ALA A 31 -44.50 58.29 27.28
N LEU A 32 -43.92 59.48 27.47
CA LEU A 32 -42.61 59.84 26.93
C LEU A 32 -41.47 58.99 27.53
N VAL A 33 -41.51 58.70 28.84
CA VAL A 33 -40.53 57.82 29.51
C VAL A 33 -40.65 56.38 29.01
N ASN A 34 -41.86 55.89 28.74
CA ASN A 34 -42.04 54.56 28.16
C ASN A 34 -41.57 54.52 26.72
N LEU A 35 -41.81 55.57 25.92
CA LEU A 35 -41.31 55.69 24.55
C LEU A 35 -39.78 55.71 24.48
N SER A 36 -39.11 56.38 25.43
CA SER A 36 -37.65 56.40 25.49
C SER A 36 -37.07 55.03 25.86
N LYS A 37 -37.72 54.29 26.77
CA LYS A 37 -37.35 52.90 27.12
C LYS A 37 -37.57 51.92 25.96
N ILE A 38 -38.64 52.12 25.18
CA ILE A 38 -38.89 51.31 23.97
C ILE A 38 -37.80 51.59 22.93
N LYS A 39 -37.46 52.86 22.68
CA LYS A 39 -36.36 53.22 21.78
C LYS A 39 -35.00 52.65 22.21
N SER A 40 -34.67 52.71 23.50
CA SER A 40 -33.40 52.12 23.98
C SER A 40 -33.38 50.59 23.85
N SER A 41 -34.53 49.94 24.07
CA SER A 41 -34.68 48.49 23.91
C SER A 41 -34.57 48.08 22.43
N GLN A 42 -35.18 48.83 21.50
CA GLN A 42 -35.04 48.62 20.06
C GLN A 42 -33.58 48.76 19.62
N GLN A 43 -32.89 49.80 20.08
CA GLN A 43 -31.48 50.01 19.72
C GLN A 43 -30.56 48.91 20.28
N THR A 44 -30.88 48.38 21.47
CA THR A 44 -30.17 47.24 22.05
C THR A 44 -30.38 45.97 21.22
N ILE A 45 -31.61 45.72 20.76
CA ILE A 45 -31.97 44.60 19.90
C ILE A 45 -31.28 44.70 18.53
N GLU A 46 -31.27 45.88 17.91
CA GLU A 46 -30.58 46.10 16.64
C GLU A 46 -29.09 45.81 16.76
N ASN A 47 -28.44 46.31 17.81
CA ASN A 47 -27.02 46.06 18.05
C ASN A 47 -26.72 44.56 18.27
N LEU A 48 -27.56 43.86 19.03
CA LEU A 48 -27.41 42.43 19.24
C LEU A 48 -27.62 41.62 17.96
N THR A 49 -28.51 42.10 17.08
CA THR A 49 -28.81 41.48 15.80
C THR A 49 -27.65 41.68 14.82
N LEU A 50 -27.08 42.89 14.77
CA LEU A 50 -25.91 43.21 13.96
C LEU A 50 -24.70 42.37 14.38
N GLN A 51 -24.48 42.23 15.69
CA GLN A 51 -23.38 41.42 16.23
C GLN A 51 -23.54 39.93 15.88
N LYS A 52 -24.77 39.40 15.94
CA LYS A 52 -25.04 38.01 15.52
C LYS A 52 -24.86 37.82 14.01
N MET A 53 -25.29 38.80 13.19
CA MET A 53 -25.07 38.77 11.74
C MET A 53 -23.59 38.78 11.38
N LEU A 54 -22.78 39.60 12.06
CA LEU A 54 -21.33 39.66 11.85
C LEU A 54 -20.67 38.31 12.15
N ASN A 55 -21.05 37.68 13.27
CA ASN A 55 -20.50 36.39 13.68
C ASN A 55 -20.88 35.27 12.70
N VAL A 56 -22.11 35.29 12.17
CA VAL A 56 -22.54 34.36 11.10
C VAL A 56 -21.74 34.60 9.81
N GLN A 57 -21.49 35.85 9.43
CA GLN A 57 -20.66 36.16 8.26
C GLN A 57 -19.21 35.67 8.41
N GLU A 58 -18.62 35.83 9.60
CA GLU A 58 -17.28 35.30 9.89
C GLU A 58 -17.23 33.77 9.80
N GLN A 59 -18.23 33.08 10.37
CA GLN A 59 -18.35 31.63 10.26
C GLN A 59 -18.50 31.17 8.81
N LEU A 60 -19.30 31.90 8.01
CA LEU A 60 -19.47 31.61 6.59
C LEU A 60 -18.17 31.83 5.80
N GLY A 61 -17.40 32.86 6.16
CA GLY A 61 -16.09 33.14 5.57
C GLY A 61 -15.07 32.02 5.85
N ARG A 62 -15.00 31.55 7.09
CA ARG A 62 -14.16 30.40 7.48
C ARG A 62 -14.55 29.13 6.73
N PHE A 63 -15.85 28.85 6.61
CA PHE A 63 -16.35 27.68 5.90
C PHE A 63 -16.03 27.71 4.39
N LYS A 64 -16.05 28.90 3.77
CA LYS A 64 -15.65 29.05 2.35
C LYS A 64 -14.16 28.75 2.14
N LEU A 65 -13.30 29.25 3.03
CA LEU A 65 -11.86 28.98 3.01
C LEU A 65 -11.54 27.50 3.19
N GLU A 66 -12.21 26.82 4.12
CA GLU A 66 -12.04 25.40 4.38
C GLU A 66 -12.48 24.54 3.19
N ASN A 67 -13.60 24.88 2.54
CA ASN A 67 -14.01 24.21 1.30
C ASN A 67 -13.06 24.46 0.14
N GLN A 68 -12.48 25.65 0.02
CA GLN A 68 -11.51 25.95 -1.02
C GLN A 68 -10.24 25.11 -0.84
N TYR A 69 -9.73 25.00 0.39
CA TYR A 69 -8.58 24.14 0.73
C TYR A 69 -8.86 22.66 0.40
N LEU A 70 -10.02 22.15 0.80
CA LEU A 70 -10.41 20.76 0.53
C LEU A 70 -10.55 20.48 -0.97
N GLN A 71 -11.00 21.46 -1.77
CA GLN A 71 -11.12 21.31 -3.21
C GLN A 71 -9.74 21.25 -3.88
N GLU A 72 -8.77 22.05 -3.43
CA GLU A 72 -7.38 21.99 -3.89
C GLU A 72 -6.74 20.63 -3.56
N GLU A 73 -7.00 20.09 -2.37
CA GLU A 73 -6.51 18.77 -1.97
C GLU A 73 -7.10 17.65 -2.83
N LEU A 74 -8.40 17.74 -3.15
CA LEU A 74 -9.09 16.78 -4.00
C LEU A 74 -8.57 16.81 -5.45
N ASP A 75 -8.24 17.99 -5.98
CA ASP A 75 -7.65 18.14 -7.30
C ASP A 75 -6.19 17.65 -7.34
N ASN A 76 -5.44 17.82 -6.26
CA ASN A 76 -4.11 17.22 -6.13
C ASN A 76 -4.17 15.68 -6.10
N ILE A 77 -5.15 15.10 -5.41
CA ILE A 77 -5.38 13.64 -5.40
C ILE A 77 -5.71 13.13 -6.82
N LYS A 78 -6.58 13.83 -7.56
CA LYS A 78 -6.92 13.47 -8.95
C LYS A 78 -5.70 13.55 -9.87
N LYS A 79 -4.87 14.60 -9.74
CA LYS A 79 -3.61 14.72 -10.50
C LYS A 79 -2.67 13.55 -10.21
N ASN A 80 -2.52 13.16 -8.94
CA ASN A 80 -1.70 12.02 -8.55
C ASN A 80 -2.23 10.68 -9.08
N GLN A 81 -3.56 10.49 -9.18
CA GLN A 81 -4.15 9.33 -9.82
C GLN A 81 -3.88 9.27 -11.33
N ILE A 82 -3.94 10.41 -12.02
CA ILE A 82 -3.62 10.49 -13.45
C ILE A 82 -2.14 10.14 -13.71
N ILE A 83 -1.23 10.65 -12.88
CA ILE A 83 0.21 10.33 -12.96
C ILE A 83 0.43 8.82 -12.78
N ARG A 84 -0.24 8.18 -11.80
CA ARG A 84 -0.13 6.73 -11.57
C ARG A 84 -0.73 5.87 -12.69
N ASN A 85 -1.84 6.30 -13.29
CA ASN A 85 -2.43 5.58 -14.41
C ASN A 85 -1.54 5.66 -15.67
N ASN A 86 -0.79 6.75 -15.83
CA ASN A 86 0.18 6.89 -16.90
C ASN A 86 1.45 6.06 -16.66
N THR A 87 1.94 5.93 -15.42
CA THR A 87 3.04 5.00 -15.09
C THR A 87 2.64 3.55 -15.31
N HIS A 88 1.39 3.18 -14.99
CA HIS A 88 0.87 1.82 -15.21
C HIS A 88 0.77 1.42 -16.70
N LYS A 89 0.57 2.40 -17.59
CA LYS A 89 0.63 2.19 -19.06
C LYS A 89 2.07 2.04 -19.57
N LEU A 90 3.06 2.66 -18.92
CA LEU A 90 4.47 2.52 -19.27
C LEU A 90 5.03 1.14 -18.87
N ASP A 91 4.60 0.58 -17.74
CA ASP A 91 5.08 -0.72 -17.26
C ASP A 91 4.47 -1.92 -18.02
N LEU A 92 3.31 -1.76 -18.65
CA LEU A 92 2.72 -2.79 -19.53
C LEU A 92 3.52 -3.02 -20.83
N ASN A 93 4.51 -2.17 -21.13
CA ASN A 93 5.42 -2.33 -22.26
C ASN A 93 6.76 -3.01 -21.89
N LEU A 94 6.96 -3.37 -20.62
CA LEU A 94 8.18 -4.00 -20.11
C LEU A 94 7.86 -5.35 -19.46
N ASN A 95 7.44 -6.31 -20.27
CA ASN A 95 7.37 -7.72 -19.86
C ASN A 95 8.42 -8.54 -20.60
N ALA A 96 9.44 -9.01 -19.87
CA ALA A 96 9.91 -10.40 -19.90
C ALA A 96 11.12 -10.64 -18.97
N LYS A 97 10.84 -11.16 -17.76
CA LYS A 97 11.56 -12.26 -17.05
C LYS A 97 11.53 -12.07 -15.52
N ASN A 98 10.73 -12.89 -14.85
CA ASN A 98 11.05 -13.66 -13.63
C ASN A 98 9.76 -13.97 -12.84
N ASP A 99 9.43 -15.26 -12.72
CA ASP A 99 8.16 -15.77 -12.18
C ASP A 99 7.95 -15.59 -10.66
N ARG A 100 8.95 -15.07 -9.93
CA ARG A 100 8.80 -14.72 -8.50
C ARG A 100 8.43 -13.26 -8.28
N ASP A 101 8.93 -12.36 -9.12
CA ASP A 101 8.66 -10.94 -9.01
C ASP A 101 7.23 -10.64 -9.48
N THR A 102 6.75 -11.35 -10.50
CA THR A 102 5.37 -11.28 -10.99
C THR A 102 4.33 -11.67 -9.93
N LEU A 103 4.64 -12.65 -9.07
CA LEU A 103 3.75 -13.07 -7.98
C LEU A 103 3.68 -12.04 -6.85
N ASN A 104 4.82 -11.46 -6.48
CA ASN A 104 4.87 -10.39 -5.48
C ASN A 104 4.22 -9.09 -5.98
N LEU A 105 4.40 -8.76 -7.27
CA LEU A 105 3.69 -7.66 -7.94
C LEU A 105 2.19 -7.89 -7.96
N LYS A 106 1.74 -9.11 -8.25
CA LYS A 106 0.31 -9.45 -8.25
C LYS A 106 -0.32 -9.27 -6.85
N LYS A 107 0.37 -9.73 -5.79
CA LYS A 107 -0.08 -9.48 -4.40
C LYS A 107 -0.10 -8.01 -4.03
N SER A 108 0.90 -7.24 -4.48
CA SER A 108 0.94 -5.79 -4.25
C SER A 108 -0.16 -5.06 -5.02
N LEU A 109 -0.52 -5.54 -6.21
CA LEU A 109 -1.61 -5.02 -7.03
C LEU A 109 -2.97 -5.32 -6.42
N ASP A 110 -3.18 -6.54 -5.92
CA ASP A 110 -4.42 -6.93 -5.24
C ASP A 110 -4.61 -6.12 -3.94
N SER A 111 -3.53 -5.87 -3.19
CA SER A 111 -3.54 -4.97 -2.02
C SER A 111 -3.90 -3.54 -2.43
N ALA A 112 -3.26 -3.01 -3.47
CA ALA A 112 -3.52 -1.65 -3.95
C ALA A 112 -4.95 -1.48 -4.48
N LEU A 113 -5.53 -2.51 -5.12
CA LEU A 113 -6.93 -2.52 -5.56
C LEU A 113 -7.90 -2.48 -4.38
N SER A 114 -7.62 -3.24 -3.33
CA SER A 114 -8.39 -3.23 -2.07
C SER A 114 -8.34 -1.85 -1.40
N ASP A 115 -7.14 -1.26 -1.30
CA ASP A 115 -6.97 0.08 -0.72
C ASP A 115 -7.74 1.15 -1.51
N ASN A 116 -7.77 1.02 -2.84
CA ASN A 116 -8.50 1.95 -3.72
C ASN A 116 -10.03 1.83 -3.56
N GLN A 117 -10.54 0.61 -3.33
CA GLN A 117 -11.95 0.40 -3.03
C GLN A 117 -12.33 1.03 -1.68
N ASN A 118 -11.49 0.89 -0.66
CA ASN A 118 -11.69 1.55 0.63
C ASN A 118 -11.66 3.08 0.52
N LEU A 119 -10.71 3.64 -0.25
CA LEU A 119 -10.62 5.08 -0.46
C LEU A 119 -11.87 5.62 -1.17
N LYS A 120 -12.37 4.89 -2.18
CA LYS A 120 -13.60 5.25 -2.90
C LYS A 120 -14.82 5.27 -1.97
N LYS A 121 -14.91 4.30 -1.05
CA LYS A 121 -15.98 4.25 -0.04
C LYS A 121 -15.91 5.46 0.91
N GLN A 122 -14.72 5.80 1.40
CA GLN A 122 -14.51 6.97 2.26
C GLN A 122 -14.89 8.29 1.56
N ILE A 123 -14.58 8.43 0.26
CA ILE A 123 -14.95 9.61 -0.53
C ILE A 123 -16.48 9.75 -0.65
N GLU A 124 -17.20 8.65 -0.88
CA GLU A 124 -18.67 8.68 -0.96
C GLU A 124 -19.31 8.98 0.41
N GLU A 125 -18.79 8.43 1.49
CA GLU A 125 -19.21 8.78 2.86
C GLU A 125 -18.98 10.27 3.16
N PHE A 126 -17.85 10.83 2.73
CA PHE A 126 -17.57 12.26 2.88
C PHE A 126 -18.53 13.14 2.06
N LYS A 127 -18.85 12.74 0.82
CA LYS A 127 -19.82 13.48 -0.01
C LYS A 127 -21.20 13.52 0.63
N GLN A 128 -21.67 12.40 1.20
CA GLN A 128 -22.95 12.36 1.89
C GLN A 128 -22.97 13.26 3.12
N LYS A 129 -21.94 13.22 3.96
CA LYS A 129 -21.84 14.13 5.11
C LYS A 129 -21.85 15.60 4.68
N ASN A 130 -21.17 15.95 3.59
CA ASN A 130 -21.14 17.32 3.09
C ASN A 130 -22.50 17.81 2.56
N LEU A 131 -23.31 16.92 1.97
CA LEU A 131 -24.70 17.20 1.60
C LEU A 131 -25.55 17.48 2.86
N GLU A 132 -25.40 16.66 3.90
CA GLU A 132 -26.09 16.82 5.18
C GLU A 132 -25.74 18.14 5.89
N TYR A 133 -24.46 18.54 5.87
CA TYR A 133 -24.03 19.84 6.41
C TYR A 133 -24.61 21.03 5.63
N LYS A 134 -24.74 20.89 4.30
CA LYS A 134 -25.32 21.94 3.45
C LYS A 134 -26.80 22.15 3.74
N ASP A 135 -27.55 21.07 3.92
CA ASP A 135 -28.97 21.13 4.27
C ASP A 135 -29.19 21.71 5.68
N ASN A 136 -28.32 21.36 6.65
CA ASN A 136 -28.35 21.94 7.99
C ASN A 136 -28.02 23.44 8.02
N SER A 137 -27.12 23.92 7.15
CA SER A 137 -26.82 25.35 7.04
C SER A 137 -28.00 26.16 6.50
N LYS A 138 -28.77 25.57 5.57
CA LYS A 138 -29.99 26.17 5.00
C LYS A 138 -31.09 26.26 6.06
N LEU A 139 -31.28 25.21 6.87
CA LEU A 139 -32.23 25.20 7.98
C LEU A 139 -31.91 26.26 9.04
N LYS A 140 -30.62 26.49 9.33
CA LYS A 140 -30.17 27.52 10.27
C LYS A 140 -30.48 28.94 9.77
N LEU A 141 -30.39 29.17 8.46
CA LEU A 141 -30.72 30.45 7.83
C LEU A 141 -32.24 30.70 7.82
N GLU A 142 -33.04 29.68 7.53
CA GLU A 142 -34.51 29.73 7.61
C GLU A 142 -35.01 30.06 9.02
N ASN A 143 -34.38 29.50 10.05
CA ASN A 143 -34.70 29.80 11.44
C ASN A 143 -34.39 31.27 11.84
N ILE A 144 -33.31 31.84 11.31
CA ILE A 144 -32.96 33.27 11.55
C ILE A 144 -34.00 34.18 10.89
N ILE A 145 -34.37 33.91 9.63
CA ILE A 145 -35.38 34.68 8.90
C ILE A 145 -36.74 34.61 9.61
N THR A 146 -37.12 33.43 10.09
CA THR A 146 -38.36 33.22 10.85
C THR A 146 -38.39 34.06 12.13
N ARG A 147 -37.25 34.13 12.84
CA ARG A 147 -37.13 34.94 14.06
C ARG A 147 -37.22 36.44 13.79
N GLN A 148 -36.62 36.92 12.71
CA GLN A 148 -36.72 38.32 12.27
C GLN A 148 -38.16 38.69 11.90
N ASN A 149 -38.87 37.81 11.22
CA ASN A 149 -40.29 38.02 10.88
C ASN A 149 -41.18 38.06 12.14
N MET A 150 -40.89 37.25 13.16
CA MET A 150 -41.59 37.33 14.45
C MET A 150 -41.38 38.68 15.17
N MET A 151 -40.18 39.26 15.13
CA MET A 151 -39.91 40.54 15.79
C MET A 151 -40.67 41.70 15.13
N LYS A 152 -40.67 41.75 13.78
CA LYS A 152 -41.45 42.75 13.04
C LYS A 152 -42.95 42.65 13.33
N LEU A 153 -43.47 41.43 13.50
CA LEU A 153 -44.87 41.21 13.82
C LEU A 153 -45.22 41.70 15.24
N GLN A 154 -44.33 41.50 16.21
CA GLN A 154 -44.51 42.04 17.57
C GLN A 154 -44.58 43.57 17.58
N GLU A 155 -43.76 44.25 16.78
CA GLU A 155 -43.80 45.70 16.63
C GLU A 155 -45.15 46.17 16.07
N THR A 156 -45.65 45.53 15.02
CA THR A 156 -46.97 45.88 14.45
C THR A 156 -48.13 45.65 15.43
N LEU A 157 -48.05 44.63 16.28
CA LEU A 157 -49.04 44.36 17.34
C LEU A 157 -49.06 45.47 18.40
N VAL A 158 -47.89 46.00 18.76
CA VAL A 158 -47.77 47.11 19.71
C VAL A 158 -48.36 48.40 19.13
N GLU A 159 -48.07 48.71 17.87
CA GLU A 159 -48.64 49.86 17.16
C GLU A 159 -50.17 49.77 17.09
N TYR A 160 -50.69 48.59 16.76
CA TYR A 160 -52.12 48.34 16.69
C TYR A 160 -52.83 48.53 18.04
N ASN A 161 -52.28 47.98 19.12
CA ASN A 161 -52.84 48.14 20.46
C ASN A 161 -52.85 49.61 20.89
N THR A 162 -51.83 50.37 20.51
CA THR A 162 -51.75 51.81 20.75
C THR A 162 -52.84 52.56 19.98
N TYR A 163 -53.05 52.20 18.70
CA TYR A 163 -54.10 52.78 17.86
C TYR A 163 -55.51 52.52 18.43
N ASN A 164 -55.81 51.29 18.84
CA ASN A 164 -57.10 50.94 19.42
C ASN A 164 -57.39 51.69 20.73
N LYS A 165 -56.37 51.85 21.58
CA LYS A 165 -56.50 52.65 22.81
C LYS A 165 -56.91 54.08 22.48
N ASN A 166 -56.23 54.71 21.53
CA ASN A 166 -56.55 56.07 21.09
C ASN A 166 -57.98 56.17 20.49
N LEU A 167 -58.42 55.14 19.77
CA LEU A 167 -59.78 55.10 19.19
C LEU A 167 -60.84 54.99 20.28
N GLN A 168 -60.60 54.14 21.29
CA GLN A 168 -61.49 53.96 22.43
C GLN A 168 -61.64 55.26 23.23
N ASP A 169 -60.53 55.96 23.44
CA ASP A 169 -60.52 57.27 24.11
C ASP A 169 -61.35 58.30 23.31
N LYS A 170 -61.28 58.25 21.97
CA LYS A 170 -62.06 59.12 21.08
C LYS A 170 -63.55 58.78 21.11
N VAL A 171 -63.92 57.51 21.08
CA VAL A 171 -65.32 57.06 21.23
C VAL A 171 -65.91 57.49 22.57
N ASN A 172 -65.13 57.36 23.66
CA ASN A 172 -65.53 57.81 24.99
C ASN A 172 -65.72 59.33 25.06
N SER A 173 -64.90 60.11 24.34
CA SER A 173 -65.07 61.56 24.23
C SER A 173 -66.34 61.96 23.46
N LEU A 174 -66.70 61.22 22.41
CA LEU A 174 -67.87 61.49 21.56
C LEU A 174 -69.19 61.10 22.22
N LYS A 175 -69.21 60.07 23.09
CA LYS A 175 -70.39 59.69 23.89
C LYS A 175 -70.89 60.83 24.81
N ASN A 176 -70.04 61.81 25.12
CA ASN A 176 -70.39 62.97 25.94
C ASN A 176 -70.95 64.17 25.14
N THR A 177 -71.07 64.05 23.81
CA THR A 177 -71.65 65.06 22.92
C THR A 177 -72.88 64.49 22.22
N GLN A 178 -74.04 65.16 22.29
CA GLN A 178 -75.29 64.76 21.64
C GLN A 178 -75.10 64.61 20.13
N ILE A 179 -74.92 63.38 19.65
CA ILE A 179 -74.85 63.01 18.24
C ILE A 179 -76.08 62.13 17.92
N THR A 180 -76.66 62.35 16.74
CA THR A 180 -77.88 61.71 16.23
C THR A 180 -77.75 60.18 16.13
N HIS A 181 -78.84 59.47 16.46
CA HIS A 181 -78.95 58.01 16.62
C HIS A 181 -78.45 57.19 15.39
N GLU A 182 -78.52 57.73 14.17
CA GLU A 182 -78.01 57.05 12.95
C GLU A 182 -76.49 56.95 12.91
N ASN A 183 -75.77 57.99 13.33
CA ASN A 183 -74.30 57.97 13.36
C ASN A 183 -73.80 56.97 14.40
N TYR A 184 -74.53 56.81 15.52
CA TYR A 184 -74.21 55.81 16.53
C TYR A 184 -74.33 54.38 16.00
N LYS A 185 -75.42 54.04 15.29
CA LYS A 185 -75.61 52.70 14.71
C LYS A 185 -74.56 52.36 13.65
N LYS A 186 -74.13 53.33 12.84
CA LYS A 186 -73.07 53.12 11.84
C LYS A 186 -71.71 52.91 12.49
N LEU A 187 -71.40 53.66 13.55
CA LEU A 187 -70.19 53.46 14.37
C LEU A 187 -70.19 52.09 15.08
N GLU A 188 -71.36 51.62 15.53
CA GLU A 188 -71.51 50.32 16.19
C GLU A 188 -71.29 49.16 15.22
N SER A 189 -71.81 49.23 13.99
CA SER A 189 -71.55 48.21 12.97
C SER A 189 -70.09 48.19 12.51
N GLU A 190 -69.48 49.36 12.32
CA GLU A 190 -68.04 49.48 12.02
C GLU A 190 -67.18 48.91 13.15
N ASN A 191 -67.52 49.20 14.42
CA ASN A 191 -66.84 48.63 15.58
C ASN A 191 -66.94 47.11 15.64
N ASN A 192 -68.11 46.53 15.36
CA ASN A 192 -68.28 45.08 15.37
C ASN A 192 -67.42 44.40 14.30
N ILE A 193 -67.35 44.98 13.09
CA ILE A 193 -66.48 44.47 12.02
C ILE A 193 -64.99 44.57 12.41
N ILE A 194 -64.58 45.67 13.04
CA ILE A 194 -63.21 45.82 13.55
C ILE A 194 -62.94 44.75 14.62
N HIS A 195 -63.87 44.55 15.54
CA HIS A 195 -63.72 43.60 16.65
C HIS A 195 -63.57 42.15 16.16
N GLU A 196 -64.32 41.76 15.14
CA GLU A 196 -64.25 40.44 14.51
C GLU A 196 -62.91 40.23 13.79
N LYS A 197 -62.45 41.22 13.01
CA LYS A 197 -61.12 41.17 12.36
C LYS A 197 -59.99 41.01 13.39
N LEU A 198 -60.13 41.66 14.53
CA LEU A 198 -59.17 41.62 15.63
C LEU A 198 -59.10 40.24 16.28
N ILE A 199 -60.26 39.63 16.55
CA ILE A 199 -60.34 38.26 17.08
C ILE A 199 -59.70 37.27 16.10
N ASN A 200 -59.99 37.39 14.81
CA ASN A 200 -59.41 36.53 13.79
C ASN A 200 -57.88 36.69 13.71
N SER A 201 -57.38 37.94 13.72
CA SER A 201 -55.94 38.21 13.73
C SER A 201 -55.25 37.68 14.99
N LYS A 202 -55.92 37.75 16.15
CA LYS A 202 -55.40 37.19 17.41
C LYS A 202 -55.29 35.68 17.34
N ASN A 203 -56.33 34.99 16.87
CA ASN A 203 -56.35 33.54 16.75
C ASN A 203 -55.28 33.04 15.75
N GLU A 204 -55.12 33.75 14.63
CA GLU A 204 -54.07 33.43 13.65
C GLU A 204 -52.66 33.61 14.24
N PHE A 205 -52.46 34.66 15.05
CA PHE A 205 -51.21 34.88 15.77
C PHE A 205 -50.92 33.78 16.80
N GLU A 206 -51.91 33.41 17.61
CA GLU A 206 -51.77 32.33 18.59
C GLU A 206 -51.43 31.00 17.91
N HIS A 207 -52.05 30.71 16.77
CA HIS A 207 -51.75 29.53 15.98
C HIS A 207 -50.30 29.55 15.45
N LYS A 208 -49.87 30.67 14.86
CA LYS A 208 -48.49 30.86 14.37
C LYS A 208 -47.46 30.75 15.50
N ASN A 209 -47.75 31.31 16.67
CA ASN A 209 -46.86 31.24 17.83
C ASN A 209 -46.74 29.81 18.37
N LYS A 210 -47.84 29.05 18.39
CA LYS A 210 -47.81 27.63 18.76
C LYS A 210 -46.94 26.82 17.80
N ILE A 211 -47.08 27.03 16.50
CA ILE A 211 -46.23 26.40 15.48
C ILE A 211 -44.76 26.76 15.72
N ALA A 212 -44.45 28.04 15.93
CA ALA A 212 -43.10 28.52 16.19
C ALA A 212 -42.48 27.84 17.43
N LEU A 213 -43.22 27.73 18.53
CA LEU A 213 -42.75 27.05 19.74
C LEU A 213 -42.48 25.56 19.50
N THR A 214 -43.38 24.86 18.80
CA THR A 214 -43.18 23.45 18.45
C THR A 214 -41.95 23.25 17.57
N THR A 215 -41.78 24.10 16.55
CA THR A 215 -40.59 24.03 15.67
C THR A 215 -39.32 24.29 16.45
N MET A 216 -39.30 25.27 17.37
CA MET A 216 -38.15 25.57 18.21
C MET A 216 -37.77 24.36 19.08
N PHE A 217 -38.75 23.70 19.70
CA PHE A 217 -38.50 22.50 20.50
C PHE A 217 -37.89 21.37 19.67
N LEU A 218 -38.48 21.06 18.51
CA LEU A 218 -37.95 20.02 17.61
C LEU A 218 -36.53 20.35 17.13
N THR A 219 -36.24 21.62 16.80
CA THR A 219 -34.89 22.01 16.40
C THR A 219 -33.87 21.87 17.53
N GLN A 220 -34.28 22.08 18.78
CA GLN A 220 -33.41 21.90 19.93
C GLN A 220 -33.10 20.42 20.18
N GLU A 221 -34.08 19.53 20.02
CA GLU A 221 -33.86 18.09 20.13
C GLU A 221 -32.90 17.59 19.05
N MET A 222 -33.06 18.04 17.80
CA MET A 222 -32.12 17.73 16.72
C MET A 222 -30.72 18.27 17.00
N LEU A 223 -30.59 19.48 17.55
CA LEU A 223 -29.27 20.02 17.89
C LEU A 223 -28.58 19.17 18.96
N ASN A 224 -29.33 18.75 19.98
CA ASN A 224 -28.80 17.90 21.05
C ASN A 224 -28.35 16.53 20.51
N SER A 225 -29.11 15.92 19.58
CA SER A 225 -28.71 14.64 18.98
C SER A 225 -27.43 14.79 18.16
N TYR A 226 -27.29 15.87 17.38
CA TYR A 226 -26.07 16.16 16.63
C TYR A 226 -24.85 16.40 17.54
N GLU A 227 -25.01 17.06 18.68
CA GLU A 227 -23.91 17.23 19.64
C GLU A 227 -23.42 15.90 20.21
N ILE A 228 -24.34 15.00 20.52
CA ILE A 228 -24.01 13.64 20.99
C ILE A 228 -23.26 12.87 19.90
N GLU A 229 -23.74 12.91 18.66
CA GLU A 229 -23.10 12.23 17.54
C GLU A 229 -21.68 12.76 17.29
N ASN A 230 -21.49 14.07 17.25
CA ASN A 230 -20.17 14.68 17.08
C ASN A 230 -19.21 14.30 18.21
N LYS A 231 -19.69 14.20 19.44
CA LYS A 231 -18.89 13.74 20.58
C LYS A 231 -18.45 12.29 20.41
N ASN A 232 -19.32 11.42 19.89
CA ASN A 232 -18.99 10.03 19.60
C ASN A 232 -17.98 9.92 18.45
N LEU A 233 -18.19 10.66 17.36
CA LEU A 233 -17.29 10.69 16.21
C LEU A 233 -15.88 11.14 16.61
N LYS A 234 -15.78 12.14 17.50
CA LYS A 234 -14.51 12.62 18.02
C LYS A 234 -13.76 11.54 18.82
N LYS A 235 -14.47 10.79 19.66
CA LYS A 235 -13.89 9.65 20.40
C LYS A 235 -13.40 8.55 19.46
N GLU A 236 -14.15 8.26 18.41
CA GLU A 236 -13.77 7.25 17.41
C GLU A 236 -12.50 7.66 16.64
N ILE A 237 -12.42 8.91 16.20
CA ILE A 237 -11.22 9.46 15.55
C ILE A 237 -10.00 9.36 16.46
N GLU A 238 -10.16 9.67 17.75
CA GLU A 238 -9.08 9.60 18.74
C GLU A 238 -8.61 8.15 18.99
N SER A 239 -9.56 7.20 19.07
CA SER A 239 -9.26 5.77 19.13
C SER A 239 -8.49 5.30 17.90
N ASN A 240 -8.94 5.68 16.70
CA ASN A 240 -8.29 5.31 15.44
C ASN A 240 -6.87 5.88 15.32
N LYS A 241 -6.63 7.11 15.81
CA LYS A 241 -5.28 7.68 15.89
C LYS A 241 -4.38 6.83 16.78
N LEU A 242 -4.86 6.39 17.94
CA LEU A 242 -4.10 5.54 18.86
C LEU A 242 -3.74 4.18 18.22
N VAL A 243 -4.70 3.56 17.52
CA VAL A 243 -4.47 2.31 16.78
C VAL A 243 -3.40 2.48 15.71
N ASN A 244 -3.44 3.57 14.94
CA ASN A 244 -2.42 3.85 13.93
C ASN A 244 -1.02 4.03 14.52
N VAL A 245 -0.90 4.74 15.65
CA VAL A 245 0.37 4.88 16.37
C VAL A 245 0.88 3.50 16.81
N ARG A 246 0.00 2.64 17.35
CA ARG A 246 0.37 1.29 17.78
C ARG A 246 0.84 0.42 16.61
N ASN A 247 0.17 0.49 15.46
CA ASN A 247 0.55 -0.25 14.26
C ASN A 247 1.93 0.17 13.75
N ASN A 248 2.25 1.46 13.76
CA ASN A 248 3.57 1.96 13.38
C ASN A 248 4.67 1.45 14.33
N GLN A 249 4.40 1.37 15.63
CA GLN A 249 5.34 0.79 16.61
C GLN A 249 5.58 -0.70 16.34
N LEU A 250 4.51 -1.48 16.12
CA LEU A 250 4.62 -2.90 15.79
C LEU A 250 5.40 -3.14 14.49
N MET A 251 5.22 -2.26 13.48
CA MET A 251 5.99 -2.34 12.24
C MET A 251 7.49 -2.17 12.48
N LEU A 252 7.88 -1.22 13.34
CA LEU A 252 9.28 -1.00 13.69
C LEU A 252 9.87 -2.19 14.47
N GLU A 253 9.09 -2.76 15.39
CA GLU A 253 9.49 -3.92 16.18
C GLU A 253 9.67 -5.17 15.31
N ASN A 254 8.73 -5.43 14.40
CA ASN A 254 8.84 -6.51 13.43
C ASN A 254 10.06 -6.38 12.51
N LYS A 255 10.42 -5.14 12.13
CA LYS A 255 11.64 -4.90 11.36
C LYS A 255 12.90 -5.29 12.17
N LYS A 256 12.98 -4.85 13.43
CA LYS A 256 14.10 -5.22 14.32
C LYS A 256 14.21 -6.73 14.51
N LEU A 257 13.09 -7.41 14.71
CA LEU A 257 13.07 -8.87 14.88
C LEU A 257 13.55 -9.59 13.61
N LYS A 258 13.14 -9.11 12.43
CA LYS A 258 13.60 -9.65 11.15
C LYS A 258 15.11 -9.51 10.98
N ASP A 259 15.66 -8.35 11.33
CA ASP A 259 17.11 -8.10 11.27
C ASP A 259 17.88 -9.02 12.24
N GLN A 260 17.33 -9.27 13.44
CA GLN A 260 17.91 -10.20 14.41
C GLN A 260 17.89 -11.65 13.91
N ILE A 261 16.78 -12.11 13.32
CA ILE A 261 16.68 -13.45 12.74
C ILE A 261 17.73 -13.64 11.64
N ALA A 262 17.88 -12.66 10.73
CA ALA A 262 18.88 -12.72 9.67
C ALA A 262 20.32 -12.81 10.22
N ALA A 263 20.63 -12.09 11.31
CA ALA A 263 21.93 -12.18 11.96
C ALA A 263 22.19 -13.56 12.58
N LEU A 264 21.18 -14.14 13.25
CA LEU A 264 21.27 -15.48 13.84
C LEU A 264 21.47 -16.57 12.77
N GLU A 265 20.75 -16.49 11.65
CA GLU A 265 20.90 -17.42 10.53
C GLU A 265 22.31 -17.38 9.94
N LYS A 266 22.89 -16.19 9.78
CA LYS A 266 24.26 -16.02 9.29
C LYS A 266 25.28 -16.65 10.23
N ASN A 267 25.11 -16.47 11.55
CA ASN A 267 26.00 -17.07 12.54
C ASN A 267 25.93 -18.60 12.52
N LYS A 268 24.71 -19.16 12.45
CA LYS A 268 24.51 -20.61 12.34
C LYS A 268 25.16 -21.18 11.08
N LEU A 269 25.06 -20.49 9.94
CA LEU A 269 25.73 -20.89 8.71
C LEU A 269 27.26 -20.88 8.85
N ASN A 270 27.81 -19.89 9.54
CA ASN A 270 29.25 -19.81 9.78
C ASN A 270 29.74 -20.94 10.69
N GLU A 271 29.00 -21.28 11.75
CA GLU A 271 29.31 -22.42 12.61
C GLU A 271 29.31 -23.74 11.82
N GLN A 272 28.31 -23.96 10.96
CA GLN A 272 28.26 -25.15 10.10
C GLN A 272 29.45 -25.24 9.14
N LYS A 273 29.86 -24.11 8.55
CA LYS A 273 31.05 -24.05 7.70
C LYS A 273 32.33 -24.37 8.47
N LEU A 274 32.45 -23.87 9.70
CA LEU A 274 33.61 -24.14 10.55
C LEU A 274 33.71 -25.63 10.90
N GLN A 275 32.59 -26.26 11.26
CA GLN A 275 32.53 -27.70 11.53
C GLN A 275 32.88 -28.54 10.29
N LEU A 276 32.44 -28.13 9.10
CA LEU A 276 32.79 -28.82 7.86
C LEU A 276 34.30 -28.72 7.58
N LEU A 277 34.86 -27.53 7.74
CA LEU A 277 36.30 -27.29 7.56
C LEU A 277 37.14 -28.12 8.55
N GLU A 278 36.70 -28.26 9.80
CA GLU A 278 37.38 -29.13 10.77
C GLU A 278 37.34 -30.60 10.36
N LYS A 279 36.22 -31.09 9.82
CA LYS A 279 36.11 -32.45 9.29
C LYS A 279 37.05 -32.66 8.10
N GLU A 280 37.10 -31.71 7.17
CA GLU A 280 38.00 -31.76 6.01
C GLU A 280 39.47 -31.76 6.43
N LYS A 281 39.85 -30.91 7.41
CA LYS A 281 41.21 -30.91 7.98
C LYS A 281 41.57 -32.27 8.58
N LYS A 282 40.67 -32.86 9.36
CA LYS A 282 40.90 -34.18 9.97
C LYS A 282 41.04 -35.27 8.92
N PHE A 283 40.22 -35.24 7.88
CA PHE A 283 40.30 -36.18 6.76
C PHE A 283 41.63 -36.06 6.01
N THR A 284 42.03 -34.83 5.67
CA THR A 284 43.30 -34.55 4.98
C THR A 284 44.50 -35.02 5.81
N PHE A 285 44.45 -34.80 7.13
CA PHE A 285 45.49 -35.26 8.05
C PHE A 285 45.61 -36.80 8.06
N LEU A 286 44.49 -37.53 8.07
CA LEU A 286 44.51 -39.00 7.99
C LEU A 286 45.09 -39.50 6.66
N GLN A 287 44.74 -38.86 5.54
CA GLN A 287 45.32 -39.20 4.24
C GLN A 287 46.84 -39.00 4.22
N LEU A 288 47.32 -37.90 4.79
CA LEU A 288 48.76 -37.63 4.87
C LEU A 288 49.48 -38.68 5.71
N LEU A 289 48.87 -39.14 6.80
CA LEU A 289 49.42 -40.19 7.66
C LEU A 289 49.60 -41.49 6.88
N ASN A 290 48.56 -41.93 6.16
CA ASN A 290 48.61 -43.15 5.36
C ASN A 290 49.69 -43.08 4.26
N VAL A 291 49.79 -41.95 3.55
CA VAL A 291 50.83 -41.76 2.53
C VAL A 291 52.23 -41.82 3.14
N GLN A 292 52.40 -41.30 4.36
CA GLN A 292 53.69 -41.33 5.04
C GLN A 292 54.07 -42.75 5.48
N GLU A 293 53.09 -43.56 5.90
CA GLU A 293 53.24 -44.98 6.20
C GLU A 293 53.63 -45.77 4.95
N GLU A 294 52.88 -45.64 3.84
CA GLU A 294 53.19 -46.27 2.55
C GLU A 294 54.61 -45.91 2.04
N LEU A 295 55.01 -44.64 2.17
CA LEU A 295 56.36 -44.18 1.83
C LEU A 295 57.44 -44.84 2.70
N SER A 296 57.16 -45.07 3.98
CA SER A 296 58.10 -45.72 4.89
C SER A 296 58.30 -47.20 4.51
N GLU A 297 57.21 -47.90 4.18
CA GLU A 297 57.25 -49.29 3.72
C GLU A 297 58.02 -49.41 2.40
N SER A 298 57.71 -48.56 1.42
CA SER A 298 58.40 -48.57 0.12
C SER A 298 59.89 -48.23 0.27
N ARG A 299 60.28 -47.35 1.21
CA ARG A 299 61.70 -47.08 1.50
C ARG A 299 62.41 -48.32 2.06
N VAL A 300 61.76 -49.06 2.94
CA VAL A 300 62.28 -50.34 3.47
C VAL A 300 62.45 -51.34 2.34
N GLU A 301 61.43 -51.50 1.48
CA GLU A 301 61.47 -52.38 0.31
C GLU A 301 62.61 -52.00 -0.65
N ASN A 302 62.75 -50.71 -0.97
CA ASN A 302 63.85 -50.21 -1.80
C ASN A 302 65.23 -50.51 -1.20
N ASN A 303 65.40 -50.41 0.12
CA ASN A 303 66.65 -50.77 0.78
C ASN A 303 66.95 -52.27 0.66
N ILE A 304 65.93 -53.13 0.83
CA ILE A 304 66.04 -54.59 0.64
C ILE A 304 66.43 -54.90 -0.80
N LEU A 305 65.73 -54.31 -1.78
CA LEU A 305 66.03 -54.46 -3.20
C LEU A 305 67.44 -53.97 -3.54
N LYS A 306 67.86 -52.82 -3.03
CA LYS A 306 69.22 -52.29 -3.23
C LYS A 306 70.29 -53.26 -2.71
N ASN A 307 70.07 -53.87 -1.55
CA ASN A 307 70.96 -54.89 -1.02
C ASN A 307 70.96 -56.16 -1.87
N LYS A 308 69.80 -56.58 -2.39
CA LYS A 308 69.68 -57.73 -3.29
C LYS A 308 70.38 -57.48 -4.63
N VAL A 309 70.20 -56.31 -5.22
CA VAL A 309 70.91 -55.88 -6.43
C VAL A 309 72.40 -55.87 -6.17
N LYS A 310 72.88 -55.29 -5.06
CA LYS A 310 74.31 -55.31 -4.73
C LYS A 310 74.88 -56.73 -4.66
N LYS A 311 74.17 -57.66 -4.04
CA LYS A 311 74.56 -59.10 -3.99
C LYS A 311 74.59 -59.72 -5.39
N LEU A 312 73.57 -59.48 -6.21
CA LEU A 312 73.50 -59.98 -7.58
C LEU A 312 74.60 -59.38 -8.45
N THR A 313 74.90 -58.09 -8.35
CA THR A 313 76.00 -57.43 -9.07
C THR A 313 77.35 -58.00 -8.65
N THR A 314 77.57 -58.28 -7.35
CA THR A 314 78.81 -58.96 -6.92
C THR A 314 78.92 -60.38 -7.49
N GLN A 315 77.80 -61.12 -7.52
CA GLN A 315 77.75 -62.46 -8.14
C GLN A 315 77.97 -62.39 -9.66
N GLN A 316 77.39 -61.41 -10.33
CA GLN A 316 77.52 -61.21 -11.76
C GLN A 316 78.94 -60.74 -12.13
N ASN A 317 79.59 -59.93 -11.29
CA ASN A 317 81.01 -59.59 -11.46
C ASN A 317 81.91 -60.80 -11.24
N THR A 318 81.63 -61.66 -10.25
CA THR A 318 82.36 -62.93 -10.10
C THR A 318 82.13 -63.85 -11.29
N ILE A 319 80.89 -63.96 -11.80
CA ILE A 319 80.56 -64.76 -12.97
C ILE A 319 81.19 -64.18 -14.24
N ASN A 320 81.22 -62.86 -14.44
CA ASN A 320 81.87 -62.21 -15.58
C ASN A 320 83.40 -62.36 -15.51
N LEU A 321 84.00 -62.36 -14.32
CA LEU A 321 85.42 -62.73 -14.13
C LEU A 321 85.66 -64.21 -14.54
N THR A 322 84.68 -65.10 -14.33
CA THR A 322 84.72 -66.49 -14.79
C THR A 322 84.43 -66.64 -16.30
N ILE A 323 83.48 -65.88 -16.86
CA ILE A 323 83.04 -65.92 -18.28
C ILE A 323 84.04 -65.23 -19.20
N ASN A 324 84.79 -64.22 -18.75
CA ASN A 324 85.91 -63.65 -19.52
C ASN A 324 87.08 -64.64 -19.71
N SER A 325 86.97 -65.86 -19.17
CA SER A 325 87.85 -66.99 -19.47
C SER A 325 87.30 -67.88 -20.60
N GLN A 326 86.06 -67.70 -21.07
CA GLN A 326 85.40 -68.56 -22.06
C GLN A 326 84.35 -67.78 -22.91
N SER A 327 84.80 -67.31 -24.08
CA SER A 327 84.14 -67.40 -25.40
C SER A 327 82.72 -66.86 -25.64
N SER A 328 82.65 -65.78 -26.43
CA SER A 328 81.93 -65.60 -27.73
C SER A 328 80.49 -66.09 -27.97
N VAL A 329 79.66 -65.22 -28.61
CA VAL A 329 78.90 -65.44 -29.88
C VAL A 329 77.49 -64.79 -29.93
N THR A 330 77.35 -63.80 -30.82
CA THR A 330 76.27 -63.41 -31.78
C THR A 330 74.78 -63.55 -31.41
N SER A 331 73.97 -62.47 -31.39
CA SER A 331 73.31 -61.76 -32.50
C SER A 331 72.29 -62.57 -33.32
N LYS A 332 70.99 -62.17 -33.28
CA LYS A 332 70.05 -62.25 -34.42
C LYS A 332 69.08 -61.07 -34.40
N ASN A 333 68.87 -60.53 -35.60
CA ASN A 333 68.04 -59.40 -36.00
C ASN A 333 66.54 -59.77 -35.94
N PRO A 334 65.62 -58.97 -35.36
CA PRO A 334 64.20 -59.27 -35.37
C PRO A 334 63.47 -58.62 -36.54
N GLU A 335 62.49 -59.33 -37.10
CA GLU A 335 61.40 -58.77 -37.92
C GLU A 335 60.83 -57.51 -37.27
N ILE A 336 60.60 -56.46 -38.07
CA ILE A 336 60.01 -55.20 -37.60
C ILE A 336 58.54 -55.46 -37.27
N LEU A 337 58.28 -55.88 -36.03
CA LEU A 337 56.93 -55.97 -35.47
C LEU A 337 56.39 -54.55 -35.25
N LEU A 338 55.27 -54.22 -35.89
CA LEU A 338 54.56 -52.97 -35.63
C LEU A 338 53.83 -53.06 -34.28
N PHE A 339 54.20 -52.17 -33.36
CA PHE A 339 53.57 -51.99 -32.06
C PHE A 339 52.96 -50.60 -31.96
N GLY A 340 52.00 -50.42 -31.04
CA GLY A 340 51.35 -49.15 -30.76
C GLY A 340 49.89 -49.06 -31.20
N ALA A 341 49.23 -50.16 -31.55
CA ALA A 341 47.81 -50.18 -31.87
C ALA A 341 46.91 -49.58 -30.76
N PRO A 342 47.17 -49.80 -29.44
CA PRO A 342 46.42 -49.17 -28.37
C PRO A 342 46.53 -47.64 -28.38
N ASN A 343 47.72 -47.10 -28.65
CA ASN A 343 47.95 -45.66 -28.70
C ASN A 343 47.25 -45.04 -29.92
N ARG A 344 47.20 -45.76 -31.03
CA ARG A 344 46.45 -45.34 -32.21
C ARG A 344 44.96 -45.25 -31.95
N ILE A 345 44.33 -46.25 -31.32
CA ILE A 345 42.91 -46.18 -30.92
C ILE A 345 42.65 -44.98 -29.98
N LYS A 346 43.58 -44.68 -29.06
CA LYS A 346 43.46 -43.51 -28.17
C LYS A 346 43.54 -42.18 -28.92
N SER A 347 44.27 -42.16 -30.03
CA SER A 347 44.37 -40.99 -30.90
C SER A 347 43.16 -40.81 -31.81
N GLU A 348 42.29 -41.81 -31.98
CA GLU A 348 41.09 -41.69 -32.79
C GLU A 348 40.08 -40.70 -32.18
N LEU A 349 39.36 -40.00 -33.06
CA LEU A 349 38.37 -39.00 -32.69
C LEU A 349 37.33 -39.48 -31.65
N PRO A 350 36.74 -40.69 -31.76
CA PRO A 350 35.82 -41.20 -30.75
C PRO A 350 36.45 -41.27 -29.35
N TYR A 351 37.69 -41.75 -29.23
CA TYR A 351 38.35 -41.83 -27.93
C TYR A 351 38.59 -40.45 -27.34
N GLN A 352 39.08 -39.51 -28.14
CA GLN A 352 39.36 -38.14 -27.70
C GLN A 352 38.11 -37.38 -27.25
N ILE A 353 36.97 -37.59 -27.92
CA ILE A 353 35.69 -36.97 -27.55
C ILE A 353 35.24 -37.48 -26.18
N GLY A 354 35.19 -38.80 -25.98
CA GLY A 354 34.73 -39.33 -24.69
C GLY A 354 35.71 -39.07 -23.56
N GLN A 355 37.02 -39.00 -23.82
CA GLN A 355 38.00 -38.53 -22.85
C GLN A 355 37.71 -37.07 -22.43
N THR A 356 37.43 -36.19 -23.40
CA THR A 356 37.08 -34.79 -23.13
C THR A 356 35.80 -34.68 -22.29
N MET A 357 34.80 -35.53 -22.54
CA MET A 357 33.57 -35.59 -21.74
C MET A 357 33.85 -35.95 -20.29
N ILE A 358 34.64 -37.01 -20.06
CA ILE A 358 35.00 -37.47 -18.72
C ILE A 358 35.78 -36.39 -17.97
N GLU A 359 36.77 -35.75 -18.61
CA GLU A 359 37.55 -34.69 -17.99
C GLU A 359 36.70 -33.45 -17.65
N LYS A 360 35.86 -33.00 -18.58
CA LYS A 360 35.05 -31.78 -18.41
C LYS A 360 33.82 -31.98 -17.54
N SER A 361 33.39 -33.22 -17.29
CA SER A 361 32.30 -33.54 -16.36
C SER A 361 32.66 -33.37 -14.88
N LYS A 362 33.95 -33.24 -14.53
CA LYS A 362 34.39 -33.08 -13.13
C LYS A 362 34.07 -31.70 -12.54
N ASN A 363 33.97 -30.67 -13.38
CA ASN A 363 33.66 -29.30 -12.97
C ASN A 363 32.36 -28.81 -13.61
N LEU A 364 31.47 -28.20 -12.82
CA LEU A 364 30.17 -27.69 -13.32
C LEU A 364 30.33 -26.65 -14.45
N ASN A 365 31.28 -25.73 -14.32
CA ASN A 365 31.55 -24.69 -15.32
C ASN A 365 32.09 -25.26 -16.65
N ASP A 366 32.87 -26.34 -16.57
CA ASP A 366 33.40 -27.04 -17.74
C ASP A 366 32.34 -27.92 -18.41
N SER A 367 31.43 -28.50 -17.62
CA SER A 367 30.33 -29.33 -18.10
C SER A 367 29.35 -28.53 -18.97
N ILE A 368 29.05 -27.28 -18.60
CA ILE A 368 28.20 -26.37 -19.39
C ILE A 368 28.86 -26.05 -20.76
N LYS A 369 30.18 -25.90 -20.79
CA LYS A 369 30.95 -25.59 -22.02
C LYS A 369 31.24 -26.84 -22.87
N MET A 370 30.99 -28.03 -22.33
CA MET A 370 31.33 -29.31 -22.96
C MET A 370 30.74 -29.50 -24.37
N PRO A 371 29.45 -29.19 -24.65
CA PRO A 371 28.90 -29.39 -25.99
C PRO A 371 29.63 -28.59 -27.07
N TYR A 372 30.02 -27.35 -26.74
CA TYR A 372 30.77 -26.48 -27.64
C TYR A 372 32.20 -27.00 -27.90
N ILE A 373 32.88 -27.49 -26.86
CA ILE A 373 34.23 -28.05 -26.97
C ILE A 373 34.22 -29.30 -27.88
N ILE A 374 33.22 -30.16 -27.72
CA ILE A 374 33.06 -31.37 -28.54
C ILE A 374 32.80 -30.99 -30.00
N TYR A 375 31.89 -30.05 -30.26
CA TYR A 375 31.59 -29.57 -31.60
C TYR A 375 32.85 -29.01 -32.31
N LYS A 376 33.64 -28.21 -31.58
CA LYS A 376 34.90 -27.65 -32.10
C LYS A 376 35.88 -28.75 -32.49
N LYS A 377 36.08 -29.76 -31.64
CA LYS A 377 37.01 -30.87 -31.89
C LYS A 377 36.60 -31.75 -33.09
N ILE A 378 35.29 -31.98 -33.28
CA ILE A 378 34.79 -32.71 -34.46
C ILE A 378 35.05 -31.91 -35.74
N LYS A 379 34.83 -30.59 -35.70
CA LYS A 379 35.07 -29.71 -36.86
C LYS A 379 36.56 -29.66 -37.22
N GLU A 380 37.45 -29.55 -36.24
CA GLU A 380 38.90 -29.56 -36.45
C GLU A 380 39.38 -30.88 -37.07
N GLU A 381 38.85 -32.01 -36.63
CA GLU A 381 39.26 -33.32 -37.18
C GLU A 381 38.70 -33.57 -38.59
N SER A 382 37.51 -33.05 -38.92
CA SER A 382 36.96 -33.12 -40.28
C SER A 382 37.78 -32.37 -41.34
N GLN A 383 38.71 -31.50 -40.91
CA GLN A 383 39.58 -30.70 -41.77
C GLN A 383 40.99 -31.29 -41.89
N LYS A 384 41.33 -32.38 -41.19
CA LYS A 384 42.65 -33.01 -41.29
C LYS A 384 42.66 -34.06 -42.40
N GLU A 385 43.70 -34.04 -43.23
CA GLU A 385 43.97 -35.09 -44.20
C GLU A 385 44.34 -36.39 -43.48
N THR A 386 43.77 -37.52 -43.92
CA THR A 386 44.03 -38.83 -43.34
C THR A 386 45.45 -39.29 -43.69
N SER A 387 46.32 -39.43 -42.69
CA SER A 387 47.66 -40.01 -42.86
C SER A 387 47.56 -41.49 -43.27
N ASN A 388 48.26 -41.90 -44.33
CA ASN A 388 48.34 -43.28 -44.84
C ASN A 388 49.08 -44.21 -43.86
N LEU A 389 48.42 -44.58 -42.76
CA LEU A 389 48.90 -45.56 -41.79
C LEU A 389 48.39 -46.96 -42.17
N PRO A 390 49.18 -48.04 -41.93
CA PRO A 390 48.76 -49.42 -42.16
C PRO A 390 47.44 -49.75 -41.43
N PRO A 391 46.64 -50.74 -41.82
CA PRO A 391 45.48 -51.20 -41.05
C PRO A 391 45.85 -51.58 -39.59
N ILE A 392 44.97 -51.30 -38.63
CA ILE A 392 45.17 -51.69 -37.21
C ILE A 392 45.32 -53.22 -37.06
N SER A 393 44.79 -53.99 -38.02
CA SER A 393 44.91 -55.45 -38.08
C SER A 393 46.33 -55.97 -38.32
N GLU A 394 47.25 -55.13 -38.80
CA GLU A 394 48.64 -55.52 -39.09
C GLU A 394 49.58 -55.33 -37.89
N TYR A 395 49.06 -54.84 -36.76
CA TYR A 395 49.85 -54.60 -35.55
C TYR A 395 49.88 -55.84 -34.66
N ALA A 396 51.05 -56.13 -34.10
CA ALA A 396 51.26 -57.28 -33.22
C ALA A 396 50.48 -57.17 -31.89
N ASP A 397 50.13 -55.95 -31.47
CA ASP A 397 49.41 -55.65 -30.22
C ASP A 397 47.91 -55.35 -30.41
N ILE A 398 47.29 -55.94 -31.44
CA ILE A 398 45.86 -55.75 -31.76
C ILE A 398 44.92 -56.09 -30.58
N ASN A 399 45.25 -57.14 -29.82
CA ASN A 399 44.46 -57.59 -28.67
C ASN A 399 44.37 -56.51 -27.58
N ASP A 400 45.43 -55.70 -27.41
CA ASP A 400 45.43 -54.61 -26.46
C ASP A 400 44.66 -53.39 -27.00
N ALA A 401 44.64 -53.19 -28.32
CA ALA A 401 43.80 -52.17 -28.96
C ALA A 401 42.30 -52.46 -28.79
N GLU A 402 41.89 -53.73 -28.84
CA GLU A 402 40.51 -54.14 -28.56
C GLU A 402 40.09 -53.85 -27.11
N LYS A 403 41.00 -54.02 -26.15
CA LYS A 403 40.74 -53.64 -24.74
C LYS A 403 40.47 -52.15 -24.62
N VAL A 404 41.23 -51.30 -25.33
CA VAL A 404 41.02 -49.85 -25.33
C VAL A 404 39.63 -49.47 -25.87
N LYS A 405 39.11 -50.16 -26.89
CA LYS A 405 37.74 -49.93 -27.39
C LYS A 405 36.64 -50.21 -26.37
N ARG A 406 36.93 -50.99 -25.33
CA ARG A 406 36.00 -51.26 -24.22
C ARG A 406 35.98 -50.16 -23.16
N HIS A 407 36.95 -49.24 -23.17
CA HIS A 407 37.00 -48.13 -22.23
C HIS A 407 35.80 -47.20 -22.38
N LEU A 408 35.38 -46.60 -21.26
CA LEU A 408 34.27 -45.64 -21.25
C LEU A 408 34.49 -44.48 -22.23
N SER A 409 35.71 -43.95 -22.31
CA SER A 409 36.08 -42.88 -23.26
C SER A 409 35.75 -43.24 -24.71
N TYR A 410 36.13 -44.44 -25.16
CA TYR A 410 35.86 -44.87 -26.52
C TYR A 410 34.35 -45.05 -26.77
N ARG A 411 33.65 -45.72 -25.84
CA ARG A 411 32.21 -45.97 -25.95
C ARG A 411 31.37 -44.69 -26.00
N LEU A 412 31.72 -43.72 -25.15
CA LEU A 412 31.04 -42.42 -25.11
C LEU A 412 31.23 -41.64 -26.40
N GLY A 413 32.47 -41.44 -26.87
CA GLY A 413 32.67 -40.66 -28.08
C GLY A 413 32.21 -41.39 -29.34
N ASN A 414 32.23 -42.72 -29.39
CA ASN A 414 31.61 -43.48 -30.47
C ASN A 414 30.08 -43.26 -30.51
N THR A 415 29.42 -43.19 -29.36
CA THR A 415 27.98 -42.86 -29.26
C THR A 415 27.67 -41.46 -29.79
N VAL A 416 28.55 -40.50 -29.50
CA VAL A 416 28.45 -39.10 -29.97
C VAL A 416 28.60 -39.03 -31.48
N ILE A 417 29.68 -39.58 -32.04
CA ILE A 417 29.93 -39.58 -33.50
C ILE A 417 28.78 -40.23 -34.26
N ASN A 418 28.29 -41.38 -33.79
CA ASN A 418 27.18 -42.08 -34.45
C ASN A 418 25.84 -41.33 -34.38
N SER A 419 25.66 -40.42 -33.41
CA SER A 419 24.40 -39.70 -33.21
C SER A 419 24.37 -38.33 -33.88
N ILE A 420 25.53 -37.75 -34.20
CA ILE A 420 25.64 -36.41 -34.81
C ILE A 420 25.22 -36.39 -36.28
N ASN A 421 25.29 -37.53 -36.97
CA ASN A 421 24.91 -37.64 -38.38
C ASN A 421 23.38 -37.62 -38.60
N SER A 422 22.56 -37.59 -37.55
CA SER A 422 21.10 -37.55 -37.63
C SER A 422 20.49 -36.61 -36.59
N PRO A 423 19.66 -35.63 -37.00
CA PRO A 423 19.01 -34.70 -36.07
C PRO A 423 18.17 -35.40 -34.98
N LYS A 424 17.47 -36.49 -35.35
CA LYS A 424 16.67 -37.29 -34.40
C LYS A 424 17.54 -38.01 -33.37
N GLU A 425 18.72 -38.48 -33.78
CA GLU A 425 19.67 -39.15 -32.90
C GLU A 425 20.44 -38.17 -32.01
N THR A 426 20.72 -36.98 -32.54
CA THR A 426 21.33 -35.87 -31.78
C THR A 426 20.42 -35.42 -30.64
N LEU A 427 19.10 -35.32 -30.86
CA LEU A 427 18.16 -34.96 -29.80
C LEU A 427 18.12 -36.01 -28.67
N LYS A 428 18.29 -37.30 -29.00
CA LYS A 428 18.32 -38.41 -28.03
C LYS A 428 19.70 -38.66 -27.42
N LEU A 429 20.73 -37.93 -27.86
CA LEU A 429 22.12 -38.15 -27.46
C LEU A 429 22.34 -38.07 -25.94
N PRO A 430 21.78 -37.11 -25.18
CA PRO A 430 21.97 -37.06 -23.73
C PRO A 430 21.48 -38.34 -23.03
N LEU A 431 20.35 -38.89 -23.48
CA LEU A 431 19.79 -40.14 -22.94
C LEU A 431 20.68 -41.34 -23.28
N LYS A 432 21.18 -41.43 -24.52
CA LYS A 432 22.08 -42.52 -24.95
C LYS A 432 23.39 -42.51 -24.16
N ILE A 433 23.96 -41.33 -23.91
CA ILE A 433 25.15 -41.16 -23.08
C ILE A 433 24.87 -41.68 -21.66
N GLY A 434 23.73 -41.28 -21.05
CA GLY A 434 23.34 -41.75 -19.72
C GLY A 434 23.21 -43.28 -19.66
N ILE A 435 22.57 -43.89 -20.65
CA ILE A 435 22.43 -45.35 -20.76
C ILE A 435 23.80 -46.03 -20.90
N GLU A 436 24.71 -45.48 -21.68
CA GLU A 436 26.04 -46.06 -21.91
C GLU A 436 26.91 -46.03 -20.64
N ILE A 437 26.81 -44.95 -19.85
CA ILE A 437 27.45 -44.84 -18.53
C ILE A 437 26.88 -45.89 -17.57
N LEU A 438 25.56 -46.08 -17.52
CA LEU A 438 24.93 -47.09 -16.68
C LEU A 438 25.34 -48.50 -17.09
N LYS A 439 25.33 -48.82 -18.38
CA LYS A 439 25.80 -50.11 -18.91
C LYS A 439 27.27 -50.38 -18.59
N PHE A 440 28.10 -49.34 -18.59
CA PHE A 440 29.51 -49.46 -18.20
C PHE A 440 29.61 -49.80 -16.71
N LYS A 441 28.91 -49.05 -15.84
CA LYS A 441 28.89 -49.29 -14.38
C LYS A 441 28.33 -50.64 -13.96
N LEU A 442 27.41 -51.22 -14.73
CA LEU A 442 26.83 -52.54 -14.44
C LEU A 442 27.72 -53.71 -14.88
N LYS A 443 28.72 -53.46 -15.73
CA LYS A 443 29.63 -54.48 -16.29
C LYS A 443 31.05 -54.41 -15.71
N SER A 444 31.41 -53.28 -15.10
CA SER A 444 32.59 -53.06 -14.24
C SER A 444 32.30 -53.49 -12.82
#